data_AF-A0A0W0Y5H3-F1
#
_entry.id   AF-A0A0W0Y5H3-F1
#
_cell.length_a   1.000
_cell.length_b   1.000
_cell.length_c   1.000
_cell.angle_alpha   90.00
_cell.angle_beta   90.00
_cell.angle_gamma   90.00
#
_symmetry.space_group_name_H-M   'P 1'
#
loop_
_entity.id
_entity.type
_entity.pdbx_description
1 polymer ?
#
loop_
_entity_poly.entity_id
_entity_poly.type
_entity_poly.pdbx_seq_one_letter_code
_entity_poly.pdbx_strand_id
1 'polypeptide(L)'
;MKDKTTLTPYLRLRFNIDHPSLEECYVFGYECAAAELSEEENPFAAGTEEHDQWSEGWWAGFYGEEPLFSLSDQLEEEQQQAPQAAANDQWYHHPFQSAFLSTFLKITGALAATAVVGYQVLDLVA
;
A
#
# COMPACT_ATOMS: atom_id res chain seq x y z
N MET A 1 12.79 25.53 -1.97
CA MET A 1 11.75 25.05 -1.05
C MET A 1 10.90 24.06 -1.82
N LYS A 2 10.88 22.77 -1.43
CA LYS A 2 10.08 21.76 -2.14
C LYS A 2 8.58 22.04 -1.92
N ASP A 3 7.80 21.93 -2.99
CA ASP A 3 6.35 22.16 -2.98
C ASP A 3 5.65 21.25 -1.95
N LYS A 4 5.11 21.86 -0.89
CA LYS A 4 4.37 21.14 0.16
C LYS A 4 3.03 20.59 -0.33
N THR A 5 2.54 21.11 -1.45
CA THR A 5 1.26 20.76 -2.09
C THR A 5 1.27 19.35 -2.71
N THR A 6 2.44 18.84 -3.11
CA THR A 6 2.58 17.47 -3.64
C THR A 6 2.57 16.42 -2.53
N LEU A 7 2.92 16.79 -1.29
CA LEU A 7 2.93 15.87 -0.14
C LEU A 7 1.51 15.60 0.39
N THR A 8 0.57 16.52 0.17
CA THR A 8 -0.79 16.45 0.72
C THR A 8 -1.61 15.22 0.28
N PRO A 9 -1.67 14.84 -1.01
CA PRO A 9 -2.48 13.69 -1.43
C PRO A 9 -1.93 12.36 -0.95
N TYR A 10 -0.60 12.18 -1.03
CA TYR A 10 0.06 10.96 -0.59
C TYR A 10 -0.05 10.76 0.93
N LEU A 11 0.23 11.80 1.72
CA LEU A 11 0.07 11.75 3.18
C LEU A 11 -1.39 11.50 3.58
N ARG A 12 -2.35 12.16 2.91
CA ARG A 12 -3.78 11.96 3.18
C ARG A 12 -4.24 10.54 2.86
N LEU A 13 -3.76 9.96 1.76
CA LEU A 13 -4.04 8.56 1.44
C LEU A 13 -3.45 7.65 2.50
N ARG A 14 -2.22 7.92 2.93
CA ARG A 14 -1.54 7.13 3.94
C ARG A 14 -2.25 7.15 5.29
N PHE A 15 -2.69 8.32 5.78
CA PHE A 15 -3.49 8.39 7.02
C PHE A 15 -4.89 7.76 6.92
N ASN A 16 -5.45 7.64 5.71
CA ASN A 16 -6.70 6.92 5.50
C ASN A 16 -6.51 5.39 5.46
N ILE A 17 -5.28 4.91 5.22
CA ILE A 17 -4.94 3.48 5.15
C ILE A 17 -4.34 3.03 6.48
N ASP A 18 -3.40 3.83 7.00
CA ASP A 18 -2.66 3.62 8.24
C ASP A 18 -3.30 4.51 9.34
N HIS A 19 -4.37 4.02 9.96
CA HIS A 19 -4.93 4.56 11.21
C HIS A 19 -4.38 3.72 12.37
N PRO A 20 -3.83 4.35 13.44
CA PRO A 20 -3.33 3.60 14.58
C PRO A 20 -4.45 2.76 15.19
N SER A 21 -4.19 1.49 15.43
CA SER A 21 -5.17 0.63 16.09
C SER A 21 -5.51 1.14 17.50
N LEU A 22 -6.65 0.72 18.04
CA LEU A 22 -7.04 1.06 19.41
C LEU A 22 -6.01 0.57 20.44
N GLU A 23 -5.36 -0.56 20.15
CA GLU A 23 -4.30 -1.14 20.97
C GLU A 23 -3.05 -0.27 20.94
N GLU A 24 -2.64 0.22 19.75
CA GLU A 24 -1.54 1.19 19.63
C GLU A 24 -1.85 2.49 20.39
N CYS A 25 -3.09 2.96 20.36
CA CYS A 25 -3.51 4.15 21.11
C CYS A 25 -3.36 3.94 22.62
N TYR A 26 -3.75 2.77 23.14
CA TYR A 26 -3.56 2.39 24.54
C TYR A 26 -2.08 2.35 24.92
N VAL A 27 -1.25 1.64 24.15
CA VAL A 27 0.18 1.54 24.43
C VAL A 27 0.82 2.93 24.42
N PHE A 28 0.46 3.76 23.45
CA PHE A 28 1.00 5.12 23.36
C PHE A 28 0.65 5.95 24.60
N GLY A 29 -0.56 5.81 25.16
CA GLY A 29 -0.94 6.43 26.42
C GLY A 29 -0.11 5.92 27.61
N TYR A 30 0.10 4.61 27.69
CA TYR A 30 0.92 3.97 28.72
C TYR A 30 2.36 4.49 28.71
N GLU A 31 2.98 4.56 27.53
CA GLU A 31 4.33 5.12 27.36
C GLU A 31 4.40 6.59 27.75
N CYS A 32 3.36 7.38 27.44
CA CYS A 32 3.29 8.78 27.84
C CYS A 32 3.26 8.93 29.37
N ALA A 33 2.49 8.10 30.07
CA ALA A 33 2.49 8.10 31.53
C ALA A 33 3.83 7.65 32.12
N ALA A 34 4.46 6.61 31.55
CA ALA A 34 5.78 6.14 31.97
C ALA A 34 6.89 7.19 31.76
N ALA A 35 6.70 8.09 30.78
CA ALA A 35 7.59 9.23 30.51
C ALA A 35 7.19 10.52 31.27
N GLU A 36 6.27 10.43 32.24
CA GLU A 36 5.80 11.53 33.08
C GLU A 36 5.14 12.70 32.30
N LEU A 37 4.55 12.42 31.14
CA LEU A 37 3.73 13.39 30.41
C LEU A 37 2.35 13.53 31.06
N SER A 38 1.75 14.72 30.94
CA SER A 38 0.43 14.96 31.51
C SER A 38 -0.68 14.28 30.70
N GLU A 39 -1.77 13.87 31.37
CA GLU A 39 -2.97 13.31 30.74
C GLU A 39 -3.58 14.27 29.69
N GLU A 40 -3.45 15.59 29.89
CA GLU A 40 -3.96 16.61 28.98
C GLU A 40 -3.25 16.65 27.63
N GLU A 41 -2.12 15.95 27.48
CA GLU A 41 -1.39 15.83 26.21
C GLU A 41 -1.94 14.75 25.27
N ASN A 42 -3.11 14.18 25.59
CA ASN A 42 -3.81 13.27 24.70
C ASN A 42 -4.03 13.92 23.31
N PRO A 43 -3.47 13.36 22.22
CA PRO A 43 -3.59 13.94 20.89
C PRO A 43 -4.97 13.68 20.25
N PHE A 44 -5.77 12.77 20.81
CA PHE A 44 -7.06 12.36 20.28
C PHE A 44 -8.19 13.26 20.79
N ALA A 45 -9.20 13.47 19.95
CA ALA A 45 -10.33 14.32 20.29
C ALA A 45 -11.22 13.67 21.36
N ALA A 46 -11.66 14.45 22.35
CA ALA A 46 -12.55 13.94 23.39
C ALA A 46 -13.85 13.36 22.82
N GLY A 47 -14.24 12.18 23.31
CA GLY A 47 -15.44 11.45 22.89
C GLY A 47 -15.23 10.52 21.69
N THR A 48 -13.99 10.28 21.26
CA THR A 48 -13.66 9.19 20.33
C THR A 48 -13.08 7.98 21.07
N GLU A 49 -13.19 6.79 20.49
CA GLU A 49 -12.73 5.56 21.13
C GLU A 49 -11.20 5.56 21.33
N GLU A 50 -10.45 6.20 20.44
CA GLU A 50 -9.00 6.35 20.55
C GLU A 50 -8.60 7.21 21.75
N HIS A 51 -9.38 8.25 22.05
CA HIS A 51 -9.15 9.11 23.21
C HIS A 51 -9.35 8.33 24.51
N ASP A 52 -10.42 7.54 24.58
CA ASP A 52 -10.72 6.71 25.75
C ASP A 52 -9.62 5.66 25.95
N GLN A 53 -9.22 4.95 24.89
CA GLN A 53 -8.16 3.92 24.97
C GLN A 53 -6.79 4.49 25.35
N TRP A 54 -6.42 5.65 24.80
CA TRP A 54 -5.20 6.33 25.20
C TRP A 54 -5.23 6.70 26.69
N SER A 55 -6.36 7.21 27.17
CA SER A 55 -6.53 7.63 28.57
C SER A 55 -6.44 6.44 29.52
N GLU A 56 -7.08 5.32 29.19
CA GLU A 56 -6.97 4.06 29.94
C GLU A 56 -5.52 3.57 30.02
N GLY A 57 -4.78 3.63 28.90
CA GLY A 57 -3.36 3.31 28.86
C GLY A 57 -2.53 4.22 29.76
N TRP A 58 -2.79 5.52 29.70
CA TRP A 58 -2.11 6.52 30.53
C TRP A 58 -2.35 6.24 32.03
N TRP A 59 -3.59 5.96 32.43
CA TRP A 59 -3.89 5.62 33.82
C TRP A 59 -3.20 4.33 34.27
N ALA A 60 -3.17 3.29 33.43
CA ALA A 60 -2.45 2.05 33.73
C ALA A 60 -0.95 2.30 33.92
N GLY A 61 -0.33 3.13 33.07
CA GLY A 61 1.09 3.50 33.20
C GLY A 61 1.36 4.36 34.42
N PHE A 62 0.46 5.30 34.73
CA PHE A 62 0.57 6.18 35.90
C PHE A 62 0.51 5.39 37.22
N TYR A 63 -0.34 4.36 37.29
CA TYR A 63 -0.43 3.46 38.44
C TYR A 63 0.63 2.36 38.44
N GLY A 64 1.45 2.25 37.40
CA GLY A 64 2.50 1.24 37.28
C GLY A 64 1.96 -0.18 37.13
N GLU A 65 0.76 -0.32 36.55
CA GLU A 65 0.18 -1.62 36.21
C GLU A 65 0.92 -2.26 35.03
N GLU A 66 0.81 -3.57 34.88
CA GLU A 66 1.36 -4.27 33.72
C GLU A 66 0.52 -3.91 32.47
N PRO A 67 1.15 -3.53 31.35
CA PRO A 67 0.41 -3.09 30.16
C PRO A 67 -0.41 -4.25 29.58
N LEU A 68 -1.66 -3.97 29.23
CA LEU A 68 -2.56 -4.97 28.61
C LEU A 68 -2.07 -5.45 27.24
N PHE A 69 -1.35 -4.59 26.51
CA PHE A 69 -0.83 -4.86 25.18
C PHE A 69 0.66 -4.50 25.13
N SER A 70 1.44 -5.29 24.40
CA SER A 70 2.89 -5.07 24.20
C SER A 70 3.17 -4.87 22.72
N LEU A 71 3.91 -3.81 22.38
CA LEU A 71 4.38 -3.56 21.00
C LEU A 71 5.23 -4.71 20.45
N SER A 72 5.86 -5.47 21.35
CA SER A 72 6.67 -6.63 20.98
C SER A 72 5.83 -7.71 20.32
N ASP A 73 4.61 -7.91 20.82
CA ASP A 73 3.68 -8.92 20.31
C ASP A 73 3.08 -8.48 18.97
N GLN A 74 2.81 -7.18 18.79
CA GLN A 74 2.28 -6.62 17.54
C GLN A 74 3.29 -6.68 16.38
N LEU A 75 4.58 -6.44 16.65
CA LEU A 75 5.63 -6.55 15.62
C LEU A 75 5.78 -7.99 15.09
N GLU A 76 5.48 -9.00 15.91
CA GLU A 76 5.48 -10.40 15.46
C GLU A 76 4.30 -10.70 14.53
N GLU A 77 3.14 -10.09 14.76
CA GLU A 77 1.95 -10.26 13.92
C GLU A 77 2.08 -9.57 12.55
N GLU A 78 2.62 -8.34 12.50
CA GLU A 78 2.86 -7.62 11.25
C GLU A 78 3.90 -8.30 10.36
N GLN A 79 4.94 -8.89 10.95
CA GLN A 79 5.97 -9.63 10.21
C GLN A 79 5.46 -10.95 9.63
N GLN A 80 4.39 -11.51 10.20
CA GLN A 80 3.75 -12.74 9.72
C GLN A 80 2.71 -12.48 8.61
N GLN A 81 2.27 -11.22 8.44
CA GLN A 81 1.44 -10.84 7.30
C GLN A 81 2.32 -10.70 6.05
N ALA A 82 2.35 -11.79 5.25
CA ALA A 82 2.87 -11.72 3.89
C ALA A 82 2.21 -10.55 3.13
N PRO A 83 2.96 -9.78 2.31
CA PRO A 83 2.41 -8.65 1.58
C PRO A 83 1.22 -9.13 0.76
N GLN A 84 0.01 -8.72 1.16
CA GLN A 84 -1.19 -9.06 0.41
C GLN A 84 -1.10 -8.35 -0.94
N ALA A 85 -1.07 -9.12 -2.03
CA ALA A 85 -1.11 -8.56 -3.37
C ALA A 85 -2.31 -7.62 -3.47
N ALA A 86 -2.06 -6.36 -3.81
CA ALA A 86 -3.14 -5.39 -3.91
C ALA A 86 -4.08 -5.84 -5.04
N ALA A 87 -5.39 -5.69 -4.86
CA ALA A 87 -6.38 -6.16 -5.84
C ALA A 87 -6.19 -5.57 -7.26
N ASN A 88 -5.44 -4.48 -7.37
CA ASN A 88 -5.09 -3.80 -8.61
C ASN A 88 -3.70 -4.17 -9.19
N ASP A 89 -2.89 -4.99 -8.51
CA ASP A 89 -1.55 -5.38 -8.98
C ASP A 89 -1.59 -6.11 -10.34
N GLN A 90 -2.76 -6.67 -10.70
CA GLN A 90 -2.97 -7.41 -11.94
C GLN A 90 -3.26 -6.49 -13.14
N TRP A 91 -3.51 -5.19 -12.94
CA TRP A 91 -4.03 -4.30 -13.98
C TRP A 91 -3.07 -3.15 -14.33
N TYR A 92 -1.85 -3.50 -14.78
CA TYR A 92 -1.03 -2.53 -15.51
C TYR A 92 -0.25 -3.17 -16.66
N HIS A 93 -0.96 -3.78 -17.61
CA HIS A 93 -0.40 -4.09 -18.92
C HIS A 93 -0.75 -2.99 -19.91
N HIS A 94 0.26 -2.23 -20.35
CA HIS A 94 0.10 -1.27 -21.46
C HIS A 94 -0.41 -2.00 -22.72
N PRO A 95 -1.62 -1.71 -23.22
CA PRO A 95 -2.15 -2.34 -24.43
C PRO A 95 -1.40 -1.91 -25.72
N PHE A 96 -0.52 -0.92 -25.61
CA PHE A 96 0.19 -0.33 -26.76
C PHE A 96 1.25 -1.25 -27.38
N GLN A 97 1.90 -2.12 -26.59
CA GLN A 97 2.99 -2.98 -27.11
C GLN A 97 2.48 -4.20 -27.87
N SER A 98 1.36 -4.80 -27.44
CA SER A 98 0.77 -5.97 -28.12
C SER A 98 0.11 -5.61 -29.45
N ALA A 99 -0.53 -4.44 -29.53
CA ALA A 99 -1.18 -3.97 -30.75
C ALA A 99 -0.18 -3.76 -31.90
N PHE A 100 0.97 -3.13 -31.62
CA PHE A 100 2.01 -2.89 -32.62
C PHE A 100 2.66 -4.19 -33.11
N LEU A 101 3.08 -5.07 -32.19
CA LEU A 101 3.71 -6.35 -32.55
C LEU A 101 2.77 -7.26 -33.35
N SER A 102 1.49 -7.34 -32.96
CA SER A 102 0.50 -8.13 -33.70
C SER A 102 0.27 -7.61 -35.12
N THR A 103 0.28 -6.29 -35.30
CA THR A 103 0.10 -5.65 -36.61
C THR A 103 1.31 -5.87 -37.50
N PHE A 104 2.52 -5.73 -36.94
CA PHE A 104 3.77 -5.99 -37.65
C PHE A 104 3.84 -7.45 -38.13
N LEU A 105 3.56 -8.43 -37.26
CA LEU A 105 3.57 -9.85 -37.60
C LEU A 105 2.53 -10.19 -38.69
N LYS A 106 1.36 -9.55 -38.68
CA LYS A 106 0.34 -9.74 -39.73
C LYS A 106 0.82 -9.24 -41.09
N ILE A 107 1.38 -8.04 -41.14
CA ILE A 107 1.85 -7.43 -42.40
C ILE A 107 3.00 -8.22 -42.98
N THR A 108 4.02 -8.55 -42.16
CA THR A 108 5.19 -9.28 -42.62
C THR A 108 4.84 -10.72 -43.02
N GLY A 109 3.96 -11.39 -42.27
CA GLY A 109 3.46 -12.72 -42.62
C GLY A 109 2.72 -12.75 -43.95
N ALA A 110 1.84 -11.78 -44.22
CA ALA A 110 1.14 -11.66 -45.50
C ALA A 110 2.11 -11.40 -46.66
N LEU A 111 3.12 -10.55 -46.45
CA LEU A 111 4.11 -10.22 -47.47
C LEU A 111 5.02 -11.41 -47.80
N ALA A 112 5.43 -12.18 -46.78
CA ALA A 112 6.20 -13.40 -46.99
C ALA A 112 5.39 -14.46 -47.78
N ALA A 113 4.13 -14.67 -47.42
CA ALA A 113 3.27 -15.63 -48.13
C ALA A 113 3.05 -15.24 -49.59
N THR A 114 2.79 -13.96 -49.87
CA THR A 114 2.62 -13.46 -51.25
C THR A 114 3.89 -13.55 -52.07
N ALA A 115 5.07 -13.30 -51.48
CA ALA A 115 6.35 -13.48 -52.15
C ALA A 115 6.62 -14.94 -52.52
N VAL A 116 6.33 -15.90 -51.62
CA VAL A 116 6.51 -17.34 -51.88
C VAL A 116 5.57 -17.82 -52.99
N VAL A 117 4.28 -17.46 -52.93
CA VAL A 117 3.32 -17.85 -53.97
C VAL A 117 3.66 -17.17 -55.30
N GLY A 118 4.04 -15.89 -55.27
CA GLY A 118 4.48 -15.17 -56.46
C GLY A 118 5.70 -15.81 -57.12
N TYR A 119 6.68 -16.24 -56.32
CA TYR A 119 7.84 -16.99 -56.82
C TYR A 119 7.42 -18.31 -57.49
N GLN A 120 6.54 -19.09 -56.85
CA GLN A 120 6.05 -20.35 -57.42
C GLN A 120 5.30 -20.17 -58.75
N VAL A 121 4.52 -19.10 -58.89
CA VAL A 121 3.79 -18.81 -60.14
C VAL A 121 4.76 -18.37 -61.25
N LEU A 122 5.77 -17.56 -60.92
CA LEU A 122 6.79 -17.14 -61.90
C LEU A 122 7.65 -18.33 -62.37
N ASP A 123 8.04 -19.22 -61.46
CA ASP A 123 8.81 -20.42 -61.77
C ASP A 123 8.00 -21.44 -62.59
N LEU A 124 6.67 -21.48 -62.46
CA LEU A 124 5.80 -22.36 -63.25
C LEU A 124 5.61 -21.89 -64.71
N VAL A 125 5.76 -20.58 -64.97
CA VAL A 125 5.56 -19.96 -66.30
C VAL A 125 6.86 -19.86 -67.10
N ALA A 126 8.01 -19.82 -66.42
CA ALA A 126 9.35 -19.82 -67.03
C ALA A 126 9.77 -21.21 -67.53
#